data_AF-A0AAJ6G9F2-F1
#
_entry.id   AF-A0AAJ6G9F2-F1
#
_cell.length_a   1.000
_cell.length_b   1.000
_cell.length_c   1.000
_cell.angle_alpha   90.00
_cell.angle_beta   90.00
_cell.angle_gamma   90.00
#
_symmetry.space_group_name_H-M   'P 1'
#
loop_
_entity.id
_entity.type
_entity.pdbx_description
1 polymer ?
#
loop_
_entity_poly.entity_id
_entity_poly.type
_entity_poly.pdbx_seq_one_letter_code
_entity_poly.pdbx_strand_id
1 'polypeptide(L)' 'MNERIRPSLHDLRRQPDEWHRRGLSHPDEIDAMVSRRTSGSTPAEPTYADFFTGV' A
#
# COMPACT_ATOMS: atom_id res chain seq x y z
N MET A 1 32.55 17.79 4.47
CA MET A 1 31.17 17.64 3.98
C MET A 1 30.92 16.16 3.74
N ASN A 2 30.26 15.46 4.68
CA ASN A 2 29.88 14.06 4.48
C ASN A 2 28.50 14.01 3.83
N GLU A 3 28.46 14.01 2.50
CA GLU A 3 27.25 13.64 1.78
C GLU A 3 26.99 12.15 2.02
N ARG A 4 26.07 11.83 2.94
CA ARG A 4 25.57 10.46 3.08
C ARG A 4 24.96 10.07 1.75
N ILE A 5 25.62 9.17 1.02
CA ILE A 5 25.11 8.53 -0.19
C ILE A 5 23.76 7.91 0.19
N ARG A 6 22.67 8.54 -0.24
CA ARG A 6 21.32 8.00 -0.02
C ARG A 6 21.11 6.92 -1.09
N PRO A 7 20.85 5.66 -0.70
CA PRO A 7 20.53 4.63 -1.68
C PRO A 7 19.31 5.06 -2.49
N SER A 8 19.30 4.73 -3.79
CA SER A 8 18.16 5.04 -4.62
C SER A 8 16.92 4.26 -4.13
N LEU A 9 15.72 4.76 -4.41
CA LEU A 9 14.48 4.06 -4.03
C LEU A 9 14.42 2.64 -4.62
N HIS A 10 15.01 2.44 -5.79
CA HIS A 10 15.07 1.14 -6.45
C HIS A 10 16.00 0.17 -5.72
N ASP A 11 17.13 0.64 -5.19
CA ASP A 11 18.02 -0.18 -4.37
C ASP A 11 17.38 -0.54 -3.03
N LEU A 12 16.66 0.40 -2.44
CA LEU A 12 15.92 0.19 -1.19
C LEU A 12 14.81 -0.86 -1.36
N ARG A 13 14.10 -0.88 -2.51
CA ARG A 13 13.10 -1.91 -2.84
C ARG A 13 13.69 -3.33 -2.95
N ARG A 14 15.01 -3.48 -3.08
CA ARG A 14 15.66 -4.80 -3.12
C ARG A 14 16.13 -5.27 -1.74
N GLN A 15 15.95 -4.45 -0.71
CA GLN A 15 16.45 -4.70 0.65
C GLN A 15 15.31 -4.61 1.67
N PRO A 16 14.47 -5.66 1.80
CA PRO A 16 13.34 -5.68 2.74
C PRO A 16 13.74 -5.29 4.16
N ASP A 17 14.85 -5.81 4.66
CA ASP A 17 15.35 -5.56 6.02
C ASP A 17 15.62 -4.07 6.30
N GLU A 18 16.00 -3.29 5.28
CA GLU A 18 16.30 -1.87 5.44
C GLU A 18 15.02 -1.04 5.61
N TRP A 19 13.87 -1.52 5.10
CA TRP A 19 12.57 -0.91 5.40
C TRP A 19 12.22 -1.14 6.87
N HIS A 20 12.34 -2.36 7.36
CA HIS A 20 12.03 -2.70 8.75
C HIS A 20 12.95 -2.00 9.73
N ARG A 21 14.25 -1.89 9.42
CA ARG A 21 15.22 -1.12 10.22
C ARG A 21 14.82 0.35 10.36
N ARG A 22 14.14 0.90 9.35
CA ARG A 22 13.61 2.27 9.34
C ARG A 22 12.21 2.37 9.94
N GLY A 23 11.64 1.28 10.46
CA GLY A 23 10.28 1.23 11.00
C GLY A 23 9.19 1.30 9.92
N LEU A 24 9.52 1.00 8.67
CA LEU A 24 8.60 0.97 7.53
C LEU A 24 8.32 -0.48 7.10
N SER A 25 7.18 -0.71 6.45
CA SER A 25 6.87 -1.99 5.80
C SER A 25 7.40 -2.00 4.36
N HIS A 26 7.87 -3.16 3.90
CA HIS A 26 8.30 -3.32 2.51
C HIS A 26 7.10 -3.20 1.55
N PRO A 27 7.25 -2.66 0.33
CA PRO A 27 6.14 -2.54 -0.63
C PRO A 27 5.36 -3.83 -0.86
N ASP A 28 6.03 -4.98 -0.97
CA ASP A 28 5.35 -6.27 -1.18
C ASP A 28 4.49 -6.69 0.02
N GLU A 29 4.89 -6.32 1.25
CA GLU A 29 4.08 -6.57 2.45
C GLU A 29 2.83 -5.68 2.45
N ILE A 30 2.96 -4.43 1.98
CA ILE A 30 1.84 -3.51 1.82
C ILE A 30 0.87 -4.08 0.78
N ASP A 31 1.36 -4.53 -0.37
CA ASP A 31 0.53 -5.14 -1.42
C ASP A 31 -0.20 -6.39 -0.93
N ALA A 32 0.48 -7.25 -0.16
CA ALA A 32 -0.15 -8.41 0.48
C ALA A 32 -1.25 -8.00 1.49
N MET A 33 -0.99 -6.96 2.30
CA MET A 33 -1.99 -6.44 3.23
C MET A 33 -3.20 -5.85 2.52
N VAL A 34 -2.99 -5.08 1.46
CA VAL A 34 -4.07 -4.51 0.64
C VAL A 34 -4.88 -5.64 0.02
N SER A 35 -4.22 -6.56 -0.66
CA SER A 35 -4.87 -7.69 -1.34
C SER A 35 -5.74 -8.49 -0.39
N ARG A 36 -5.24 -8.80 0.81
CA ARG A 36 -6.00 -9.52 1.84
C ARG A 36 -7.22 -8.73 2.35
N ARG A 37 -7.12 -7.41 2.44
CA ARG A 37 -8.23 -6.55 2.91
C ARG A 37 -9.29 -6.35 1.84
N THR A 38 -8.88 -6.24 0.58
CA THR A 38 -9.78 -6.00 -0.55
C THR A 38 -10.32 -7.27 -1.17
N SER A 39 -9.76 -8.44 -0.86
CA SER A 39 -10.22 -9.73 -1.40
C SER A 39 -11.60 -10.16 -0.88
N GLY A 40 -12.06 -9.60 0.25
CA GLY A 40 -13.45 -9.76 0.70
C GLY A 40 -14.33 -8.75 -0.04
N SER A 41 -15.48 -9.20 -0.57
CA SER A 41 -16.39 -8.40 -1.40
C SER A 41 -16.57 -7.01 -0.80
N THR A 42 -15.89 -6.02 -1.38
CA THR A 42 -16.20 -4.63 -1.07
C THR A 42 -17.65 -4.44 -1.53
N PRO A 43 -18.58 -4.05 -0.65
CA PRO A 43 -19.93 -3.74 -1.07
C PRO A 43 -19.84 -2.81 -2.28
N ALA A 44 -20.63 -3.06 -3.32
CA ALA A 44 -20.66 -2.16 -4.45
C ALA A 44 -20.91 -0.75 -3.91
N GLU A 45 -20.01 0.18 -4.24
CA GLU A 45 -20.20 1.58 -3.87
C GLU A 45 -21.56 2.02 -4.43
N PRO A 46 -22.43 2.62 -3.60
CA PRO A 46 -23.71 3.10 -4.09
C PRO A 46 -23.45 4.10 -5.21
N THR A 47 -24.09 3.86 -6.34
CA THR A 47 -24.10 4.79 -7.44
C THR A 47 -25.05 5.95 -7.12
N TYR A 48 -24.90 7.05 -7.85
CA TYR A 48 -25.81 8.18 -7.73
C TYR A 48 -27.28 7.79 -7.99
N ALA A 49 -27.52 6.73 -8.80
CA ALA A 49 -28.86 6.25 -9.10
C ALA A 49 -29.53 5.57 -7.89
N ASP A 50 -28.76 4.94 -7.00
CA ASP A 50 -29.27 4.22 -5.82
C ASP A 50 -29.96 5.14 -4.80
N PHE A 51 -29.71 6.46 -4.88
CA PHE A 51 -30.39 7.45 -4.04
C PHE A 51 -31.87 7.64 -4.42
N PHE A 52 -32.30 7.22 -5.61
CA PHE A 52 -33.65 7.43 -6.11
C PHE A 52 -34.50 6.16 -6.19
N THR A 53 -33.91 4.98 -5.93
CA THR A 53 -34.59 3.67 -6.03
C THR A 53 -35.28 3.23 -4.74
N GLY A 54 -35.26 4.04 -3.68
CA GLY A 54 -35.90 3.75 -2.39
C GLY A 54 -37.36 4.23 -2.29
N VAL A 55 -38.23 3.78 -3.19
CA VAL A 55 -39.70 3.99 -3.14
C VAL A 55 -40.41 2.65 -3.09
#